data_AF-A0A9X1C9Z8-F1
#
_entry.id   AF-A0A9X1C9Z8-F1
#
_cell.length_a   1.000
_cell.length_b   1.000
_cell.length_c   1.000
_cell.angle_alpha   90.00
_cell.angle_beta   90.00
_cell.angle_gamma   90.00
#
_symmetry.space_group_name_H-M   'P 1'
#
loop_
_entity.id
_entity.type
_entity.pdbx_description
1 polymer ?
#
loop_
_entity_poly.entity_id
_entity_poly.type
_entity_poly.pdbx_seq_one_letter_code
_entity_poly.pdbx_strand_id
1 'polypeptide(L)'
;MYIEKVEFHEGKLPFWEEFEQYLMTTYEYNPTKHHLVINGDGAKWVTSCRDYFQHNATFVIDRFYVARDVQRLFREHSRYRSIRKKLANYDWEGFMTELNSAVGTLENEKREERLEELIAQLSQYPDALGDYCERLKGKGIDTTGFRPMGRRNDERVR
;
A
#
# COMPACT_ATOMS: atom_id res chain seq x y z
N MET A 1 -16.48 -9.93 13.02
CA MET A 1 -15.42 -10.63 13.77
C MET A 1 -14.13 -10.38 13.02
N TYR A 2 -13.19 -9.61 13.58
CA TYR A 2 -11.87 -9.46 12.96
C TYR A 2 -11.00 -10.59 13.49
N ILE A 3 -10.45 -11.41 12.60
CA ILE A 3 -9.48 -12.44 12.98
C ILE A 3 -8.10 -11.76 12.88
N GLU A 4 -7.51 -11.44 14.03
CA GLU A 4 -6.10 -11.05 14.08
C GLU A 4 -5.29 -12.33 14.30
N LYS A 5 -4.61 -12.80 13.25
CA LYS A 5 -3.73 -13.96 13.30
C LYS A 5 -2.38 -13.59 12.68
N VAL A 6 -1.30 -13.88 13.40
CA VAL A 6 0.07 -13.70 12.93
C VAL A 6 0.62 -15.07 12.59
N GLU A 7 1.17 -15.22 11.39
CA GLU A 7 1.84 -16.46 10.96
C GLU A 7 3.25 -16.18 10.48
N PHE A 8 4.13 -17.11 10.81
CA PHE A 8 5.52 -17.11 10.38
C PHE A 8 5.67 -18.19 9.31
N HIS A 9 6.30 -17.83 8.20
CA HIS A 9 6.61 -18.78 7.13
C HIS A 9 7.80 -19.65 7.56
N GLU A 10 7.56 -20.95 7.70
CA GLU A 10 8.58 -21.95 8.06
C GLU A 10 8.73 -23.06 7.01
N GLY A 11 7.91 -23.05 5.96
CA GLY A 11 7.90 -24.11 4.96
C GLY A 11 8.97 -23.97 3.89
N LYS A 12 8.96 -24.96 2.99
CA LYS A 12 9.98 -25.15 1.94
C LYS A 12 9.51 -24.69 0.55
N LEU A 13 8.24 -24.29 0.43
CA LEU A 13 7.65 -23.83 -0.82
C LEU A 13 7.89 -22.33 -1.01
N PRO A 14 7.78 -21.81 -2.25
CA PRO A 14 7.72 -20.38 -2.46
C PRO A 14 6.60 -19.74 -1.61
N PHE A 15 6.90 -18.63 -0.95
CA PHE A 15 6.02 -17.98 0.03
C PHE A 15 4.55 -17.87 -0.42
N TRP A 16 4.30 -17.38 -1.65
CA TRP A 16 2.93 -17.16 -2.14
C TRP A 16 2.14 -18.46 -2.37
N GLU A 17 2.83 -19.55 -2.72
CA GLU A 17 2.21 -20.86 -2.89
C GLU A 17 1.79 -21.45 -1.54
N GLU A 18 2.68 -21.38 -0.56
CA GLU A 18 2.36 -21.82 0.80
C GLU A 18 1.24 -20.97 1.42
N PHE A 19 1.31 -19.65 1.20
CA PHE A 19 0.27 -18.73 1.65
C PHE A 19 -1.09 -19.05 1.01
N GLU A 20 -1.15 -19.32 -0.30
CA GLU A 20 -2.40 -19.69 -0.96
C GLU A 20 -2.96 -21.01 -0.42
N GLN A 21 -2.13 -22.04 -0.26
CA GLN A 21 -2.53 -23.32 0.36
C GLN A 21 -3.09 -23.12 1.77
N TYR A 22 -2.44 -22.27 2.55
CA TYR A 22 -2.88 -21.91 3.89
C TYR A 22 -4.27 -21.24 3.87
N LEU A 23 -4.49 -20.29 2.96
CA LEU A 23 -5.78 -19.63 2.79
C LEU A 23 -6.88 -20.64 2.43
N MET A 24 -6.59 -21.55 1.49
CA MET A 24 -7.54 -22.59 1.08
C MET A 24 -7.93 -23.50 2.25
N THR A 25 -6.94 -23.89 3.06
CA THR A 25 -7.12 -24.83 4.17
C THR A 25 -7.82 -24.20 5.37
N THR A 26 -7.57 -22.92 5.64
CA THR A 26 -7.98 -22.26 6.89
C THR A 26 -9.21 -21.36 6.73
N TYR A 27 -9.41 -20.76 5.55
CA TYR A 27 -10.43 -19.72 5.34
C TYR A 27 -11.39 -20.03 4.19
N GLU A 28 -11.48 -21.30 3.77
CA GLU A 28 -12.31 -21.74 2.64
C GLU A 28 -12.06 -20.91 1.36
N TYR A 29 -10.83 -20.41 1.21
CA TYR A 29 -10.48 -19.60 0.06
C TYR A 29 -10.54 -20.43 -1.22
N ASN A 30 -11.15 -19.87 -2.27
CA ASN A 30 -11.22 -20.49 -3.58
C ASN A 30 -10.70 -19.50 -4.64
N PRO A 31 -9.57 -19.78 -5.31
CA PRO A 31 -8.96 -18.87 -6.28
C PRO A 31 -9.83 -18.59 -7.52
N THR A 32 -10.88 -19.39 -7.76
CA THR A 32 -11.82 -19.18 -8.87
C THR A 32 -13.01 -18.30 -8.50
N LYS A 33 -13.22 -18.03 -7.21
CA LYS A 33 -14.39 -17.31 -6.69
C LYS A 33 -14.04 -16.09 -5.86
N HIS A 34 -12.87 -16.10 -5.22
CA HIS A 34 -12.46 -15.07 -4.28
C HIS A 34 -11.40 -14.18 -4.91
N HIS A 35 -11.53 -12.89 -4.63
CA HIS A 35 -10.57 -11.88 -5.05
C HIS A 35 -9.79 -11.39 -3.83
N LEU A 36 -8.46 -11.51 -3.88
CA LEU A 36 -7.59 -11.10 -2.79
C LEU A 36 -7.28 -9.59 -2.85
N VAL A 37 -7.29 -8.94 -1.70
CA VAL A 37 -6.74 -7.59 -1.55
C VAL A 37 -5.55 -7.68 -0.61
N ILE A 38 -4.35 -7.43 -1.15
CA ILE A 38 -3.09 -7.59 -0.44
C ILE A 38 -2.53 -6.20 -0.16
N ASN A 39 -2.37 -5.86 1.12
CA ASN A 39 -1.80 -4.60 1.55
C ASN A 39 -0.37 -4.79 2.06
N GLY A 40 0.54 -3.90 1.68
CA GLY A 40 1.91 -3.96 2.19
C GLY A 40 2.76 -2.77 1.79
N ASP A 41 4.02 -2.80 2.23
CA ASP A 41 4.97 -1.69 2.13
C ASP A 41 5.61 -1.52 0.74
N GLY A 42 5.26 -2.37 -0.22
CA GLY A 42 5.77 -2.33 -1.59
C GLY A 42 7.15 -2.98 -1.78
N ALA A 43 7.66 -3.73 -0.80
CA ALA A 43 8.86 -4.54 -1.00
C ALA A 43 8.70 -5.52 -2.19
N LYS A 44 9.80 -5.86 -2.86
CA LYS A 44 9.77 -6.72 -4.06
C LYS A 44 9.07 -8.06 -3.84
N TRP A 45 9.30 -8.69 -2.69
CA TRP A 45 8.65 -9.97 -2.35
C TRP A 45 7.15 -9.81 -2.08
N VAL A 46 6.70 -8.65 -1.60
CA VAL A 46 5.27 -8.35 -1.40
C VAL A 46 4.60 -8.11 -2.76
N THR A 47 5.25 -7.31 -3.61
CA THR A 47 4.71 -6.92 -4.91
C THR A 47 4.69 -8.05 -5.93
N SER A 48 5.52 -9.09 -5.76
CA SER A 48 5.47 -10.32 -6.55
C SER A 48 4.16 -11.12 -6.40
N CYS A 49 3.30 -10.78 -5.43
CA CYS A 49 1.92 -11.30 -5.38
C CYS A 49 1.16 -11.01 -6.68
N ARG A 50 1.49 -9.91 -7.37
CA ARG A 50 0.88 -9.54 -8.65
C ARG A 50 1.23 -10.53 -9.75
N ASP A 51 2.44 -11.07 -9.73
CA ASP A 51 2.88 -12.06 -10.71
C ASP A 51 2.28 -13.42 -10.40
N TYR A 52 2.20 -13.77 -9.11
CA TYR A 52 1.66 -15.03 -8.64
C TYR A 52 0.13 -15.13 -8.84
N PHE A 53 -0.64 -14.20 -8.27
CA PHE A 53 -2.11 -14.22 -8.31
C PHE A 53 -2.71 -13.52 -9.54
N GLN A 54 -1.90 -12.77 -10.29
CA GLN A 54 -2.33 -12.06 -11.50
C GLN A 54 -3.59 -11.20 -11.27
N HIS A 55 -4.68 -11.51 -11.98
CA HIS A 55 -5.94 -10.78 -11.94
C HIS A 55 -6.77 -11.04 -10.67
N ASN A 56 -6.49 -12.14 -9.95
CA ASN A 56 -7.20 -12.56 -8.74
C ASN A 56 -6.72 -11.86 -7.47
N ALA A 57 -5.70 -11.00 -7.58
CA ALA A 57 -5.28 -10.13 -6.49
C ALA A 57 -5.33 -8.65 -6.86
N THR A 58 -5.40 -7.82 -5.83
CA THR A 58 -5.24 -6.38 -5.93
C THR A 58 -4.30 -5.94 -4.84
N PHE A 59 -3.09 -5.56 -5.26
CA PHE A 59 -2.11 -4.96 -4.39
C PHE A 59 -2.50 -3.51 -4.07
N VAL A 60 -2.35 -3.14 -2.80
CA VAL A 60 -2.61 -1.81 -2.24
C VAL A 60 -1.39 -1.42 -1.40
N ILE A 61 -0.84 -0.24 -1.64
CA ILE A 61 0.26 0.28 -0.83
C ILE A 61 -0.28 0.64 0.55
N ASP A 62 0.43 0.23 1.60
CA ASP A 62 0.11 0.64 2.96
C ASP A 62 0.45 2.11 3.18
N ARG A 63 -0.61 2.92 3.29
CA ARG A 63 -0.54 4.37 3.53
C ARG A 63 0.15 4.71 4.85
N PHE A 64 0.20 3.80 5.83
CA PHE A 64 0.97 4.01 7.06
C PHE A 64 2.47 4.10 6.79
N TYR A 65 3.01 3.19 5.98
CA TYR A 65 4.44 3.21 5.62
C TYR A 65 4.78 4.48 4.86
N VAL A 66 3.94 4.85 3.88
CA VAL A 66 4.08 6.10 3.11
C VAL A 66 4.03 7.32 4.04
N ALA A 67 3.05 7.40 4.93
CA ALA A 67 2.93 8.50 5.88
C ALA A 67 4.13 8.60 6.83
N ARG A 68 4.68 7.45 7.26
CA ARG A 68 5.87 7.37 8.10
C ARG A 68 7.12 7.87 7.38
N ASP A 69 7.32 7.48 6.13
CA ASP A 69 8.47 7.95 5.34
C ASP A 69 8.33 9.44 4.99
N VAL A 70 7.13 9.92 4.65
CA VAL A 70 6.82 11.35 4.51
C VAL A 70 7.14 12.10 5.80
N GLN A 71 6.75 11.58 6.96
CA GLN A 71 7.07 12.21 8.24
C GLN A 71 8.58 12.29 8.46
N ARG A 72 9.34 11.22 8.20
CA ARG A 72 10.79 11.22 8.37
C ARG A 72 11.49 12.20 7.42
N LEU A 73 11.04 12.27 6.17
CA LEU A 73 11.62 13.14 5.14
C LEU A 73 11.26 14.61 5.36
N PHE A 74 10.02 14.90 5.73
CA PHE A 74 9.49 16.26 5.67
C PHE A 74 9.13 16.89 7.00
N ARG A 75 9.30 16.23 8.17
CA ARG A 75 8.79 16.73 9.47
C ARG A 75 8.97 18.25 9.72
N GLU A 76 10.12 18.79 9.35
CA GLU A 76 10.51 20.19 9.56
C GLU A 76 10.44 21.03 8.27
N HIS A 77 10.10 20.39 7.15
CA HIS A 77 9.97 21.02 5.84
C HIS A 77 8.63 21.73 5.69
N SER A 78 8.64 22.92 5.07
CA SER A 78 7.45 23.76 4.88
C SER A 78 6.30 23.05 4.15
N ARG A 79 6.63 22.11 3.24
CA ARG A 79 5.65 21.33 2.46
C ARG A 79 4.97 20.18 3.21
N TYR A 80 5.43 19.82 4.42
CA TYR A 80 4.94 18.64 5.15
C TYR A 80 3.42 18.58 5.29
N ARG A 81 2.79 19.70 5.68
CA ARG A 81 1.33 19.78 5.85
C ARG A 81 0.60 19.59 4.52
N SER A 82 1.12 20.14 3.43
CA SER A 82 0.53 19.97 2.10
C SER A 82 0.57 18.50 1.68
N ILE A 83 1.76 17.90 1.71
CA ILE A 83 1.99 16.48 1.36
C ILE A 83 1.06 15.56 2.17
N ARG A 84 0.98 15.76 3.48
CA ARG A 84 0.10 14.96 4.34
C ARG A 84 -1.38 15.11 4.02
N LYS A 85 -1.84 16.34 3.73
CA LYS A 85 -3.23 16.58 3.35
C LYS A 85 -3.58 15.87 2.03
N LYS A 86 -2.66 15.88 1.06
CA LYS A 86 -2.82 15.17 -0.22
C LYS A 86 -2.90 13.65 -0.02
N LEU A 87 -1.98 13.10 0.77
CA LEU A 87 -2.00 11.69 1.15
C LEU A 87 -3.32 11.29 1.84
N ALA A 88 -3.80 12.12 2.77
CA ALA A 88 -5.06 11.87 3.51
C ALA A 88 -6.31 11.85 2.62
N ASN A 89 -6.31 12.62 1.53
CA ASN A 89 -7.45 12.80 0.64
C ASN A 89 -7.44 11.86 -0.59
N TYR A 90 -6.53 10.87 -0.64
CA TYR A 90 -6.36 10.00 -1.81
C TYR A 90 -6.01 10.78 -3.11
N ASP A 91 -5.44 11.99 -2.98
CA ASP A 91 -5.04 12.82 -4.11
C ASP A 91 -3.64 12.38 -4.58
N TRP A 92 -3.59 11.32 -5.38
CA TRP A 92 -2.36 10.72 -5.90
C TRP A 92 -1.54 11.72 -6.72
N GLU A 93 -2.17 12.39 -7.68
CA GLU A 93 -1.48 13.33 -8.58
C GLU A 93 -0.91 14.51 -7.80
N GLY A 94 -1.71 15.10 -6.90
CA GLY A 94 -1.26 16.19 -6.04
C GLY A 94 -0.18 15.75 -5.05
N PHE A 95 -0.26 14.53 -4.54
CA PHE A 95 0.75 13.95 -3.66
C PHE A 95 2.09 13.78 -4.39
N MET A 96 2.09 13.14 -5.57
CA MET A 96 3.30 12.94 -6.37
C MET A 96 3.90 14.27 -6.85
N THR A 97 3.07 15.24 -7.22
CA THR A 97 3.52 16.58 -7.62
C THR A 97 4.29 17.27 -6.49
N GLU A 98 3.79 17.21 -5.25
CA GLU A 98 4.46 17.80 -4.09
C GLU A 98 5.77 17.09 -3.73
N LEU A 99 5.83 15.75 -3.84
CA LEU A 99 7.07 15.00 -3.63
C LEU A 99 8.14 15.39 -4.65
N ASN A 100 7.79 15.39 -5.95
CA ASN A 100 8.72 15.78 -7.01
C ASN A 100 9.17 17.24 -6.88
N SER A 101 8.28 18.15 -6.44
CA SER A 101 8.61 19.56 -6.22
C SER A 101 9.51 19.82 -5.01
N ALA A 102 9.77 18.81 -4.18
CA ALA A 102 10.64 18.91 -3.03
C ALA A 102 12.02 18.25 -3.24
N VAL A 103 12.25 17.67 -4.42
CA VAL A 103 13.57 17.16 -4.81
C VAL A 103 14.54 18.35 -4.92
N GLY A 104 15.71 18.22 -4.31
CA GLY A 104 16.73 19.26 -4.23
C GLY A 104 16.45 20.35 -3.20
N THR A 105 15.41 20.21 -2.37
CA THR A 105 15.06 21.16 -1.30
C THR A 105 15.29 20.62 0.10
N LEU A 106 15.74 19.37 0.24
CA LEU A 106 16.08 18.75 1.51
C LEU A 106 17.51 19.09 1.94
N GLU A 107 17.73 19.04 3.25
CA GLU A 107 18.95 19.55 3.88
C GLU A 107 20.20 18.70 3.62
N ASN A 108 20.04 17.43 3.24
CA ASN A 108 21.16 16.53 3.00
C ASN A 108 20.87 15.51 1.91
N GLU A 109 21.96 15.04 1.29
CA GLU A 109 21.96 14.11 0.17
C GLU A 109 21.27 12.77 0.50
N LYS A 110 21.46 12.23 1.71
CA LYS A 110 20.79 10.98 2.12
C LYS A 110 19.27 11.08 2.16
N ARG A 111 18.74 12.26 2.52
CA ARG A 111 17.29 12.50 2.52
C ARG A 111 16.78 12.67 1.10
N GLU A 112 17.56 13.28 0.21
CA GLU A 112 17.26 13.37 -1.22
C GLU A 112 17.21 11.99 -1.87
N GLU A 113 18.26 11.18 -1.70
CA GLU A 113 18.28 9.79 -2.19
C GLU A 113 17.04 9.02 -1.73
N ARG A 114 16.69 9.14 -0.44
CA ARG A 114 15.51 8.45 0.11
C ARG A 114 14.18 9.02 -0.41
N LEU A 115 14.11 10.30 -0.76
CA LEU A 115 12.95 10.88 -1.44
C LEU A 115 12.83 10.34 -2.86
N GLU A 116 13.93 10.28 -3.61
CA GLU A 116 13.97 9.72 -4.95
C GLU A 116 13.59 8.24 -4.97
N GLU A 117 14.12 7.44 -4.02
CA GLU A 117 13.73 6.04 -3.83
C GLU A 117 12.22 5.89 -3.56
N LEU A 118 11.66 6.74 -2.70
CA LEU A 118 10.23 6.75 -2.41
C LEU A 118 9.44 7.08 -3.68
N ILE A 119 9.81 8.14 -4.41
CA ILE A 119 9.13 8.53 -5.66
C ILE A 119 9.22 7.41 -6.69
N ALA A 120 10.39 6.81 -6.88
CA ALA A 120 10.60 5.72 -7.83
C ALA A 120 9.75 4.49 -7.47
N GLN A 121 9.72 4.12 -6.19
CA GLN A 121 8.89 3.01 -5.71
C GLN A 121 7.40 3.28 -5.93
N LEU A 122 6.93 4.47 -5.56
CA LEU A 122 5.52 4.83 -5.70
C LEU A 122 5.09 4.91 -7.17
N SER A 123 5.95 5.42 -8.04
CA SER A 123 5.69 5.56 -9.48
C SER A 123 5.46 4.22 -10.20
N GLN A 124 5.95 3.11 -9.63
CA GLN A 124 5.67 1.76 -10.16
C GLN A 124 4.20 1.33 -9.96
N TYR A 125 3.47 1.99 -9.06
CA TYR A 125 2.13 1.58 -8.64
C TYR A 125 1.18 2.78 -8.48
N PRO A 126 0.89 3.55 -9.54
CA PRO A 126 0.10 4.77 -9.45
C PRO A 126 -1.30 4.54 -8.86
N ASP A 127 -1.91 3.39 -9.16
CA ASP A 127 -3.25 3.06 -8.69
C ASP A 127 -3.27 2.41 -7.29
N ALA A 128 -2.11 2.10 -6.71
CA ALA A 128 -2.04 1.32 -5.47
C ALA A 128 -2.23 2.17 -4.20
N LEU A 129 -2.12 3.49 -4.30
CA LEU A 129 -2.37 4.43 -3.21
C LEU A 129 -3.82 4.94 -3.14
N GLY A 130 -4.59 4.73 -4.22
CA GLY A 130 -6.01 5.07 -4.31
C GLY A 130 -6.91 4.17 -3.46
N ASP A 131 -8.20 4.49 -3.37
CA ASP A 131 -9.15 3.66 -2.66
C ASP A 131 -9.38 2.34 -3.42
N TYR A 132 -8.94 1.23 -2.82
CA TYR A 132 -9.10 -0.10 -3.40
C TYR A 132 -10.58 -0.46 -3.60
N CYS A 133 -11.50 0.11 -2.82
CA CYS A 133 -12.92 -0.16 -2.99
C CYS A 133 -13.42 0.32 -4.36
N GLU A 134 -12.94 1.46 -4.85
CA GLU A 134 -13.30 1.97 -6.17
C GLU A 134 -12.77 1.05 -7.28
N ARG A 135 -11.55 0.53 -7.11
CA ARG A 135 -10.94 -0.43 -8.03
C ARG A 135 -11.71 -1.76 -8.07
N LEU A 136 -12.17 -2.24 -6.92
CA LEU A 136 -12.99 -3.45 -6.82
C LEU A 136 -14.37 -3.26 -7.46
N LYS A 137 -15.01 -2.09 -7.27
CA LYS A 137 -16.27 -1.76 -7.96
C LYS A 137 -16.12 -1.81 -9.48
N GLY A 138 -14.99 -1.32 -10.01
CA GLY A 138 -14.65 -1.42 -11.43
C GLY A 138 -14.56 -2.87 -11.93
N LYS A 139 -14.31 -3.84 -11.05
CA LYS A 139 -14.32 -5.29 -11.34
C LYS A 139 -15.69 -5.95 -11.11
N GLY A 140 -16.72 -5.18 -10.77
CA GLY A 140 -18.05 -5.70 -10.46
C GLY A 140 -18.18 -6.33 -9.07
N ILE A 141 -17.19 -6.13 -8.19
CA ILE A 141 -17.25 -6.64 -6.81
C ILE A 141 -18.01 -5.62 -5.96
N ASP A 142 -19.06 -6.08 -5.28
CA ASP A 142 -19.77 -5.26 -4.30
C ASP A 142 -18.88 -5.02 -3.08
N THR A 143 -18.57 -3.76 -2.82
CA THR A 143 -17.75 -3.32 -1.70
C THR A 143 -18.59 -2.74 -0.56
N THR A 144 -19.91 -2.97 -0.56
CA THR A 144 -20.79 -2.50 0.51
C THR A 144 -20.34 -3.09 1.85
N GLY A 145 -20.07 -2.21 2.82
CA GLY A 145 -19.55 -2.61 4.14
C GLY A 145 -18.04 -2.77 4.24
N PHE A 146 -17.30 -2.64 3.12
CA PHE A 146 -15.83 -2.64 3.15
C PHE A 146 -15.34 -1.31 3.76
N ARG A 147 -14.20 -1.36 4.46
CA ARG A 147 -13.54 -0.17 5.01
C ARG A 147 -12.28 0.10 4.20
N PRO A 148 -12.00 1.37 3.83
CA PRO A 148 -10.73 1.69 3.19
C PRO A 148 -9.56 1.28 4.09
N MET A 149 -8.58 0.61 3.49
CA MET A 149 -7.38 0.21 4.21
C MET A 149 -6.59 1.45 4.64
N GLY A 150 -6.14 1.45 5.91
CA GLY A 150 -5.42 2.58 6.49
C GLY A 150 -6.27 3.65 7.21
N ARG A 151 -7.62 3.59 7.17
CA ARG A 151 -8.49 4.59 7.85
C ARG A 151 -8.19 4.77 9.35
N ARG A 152 -7.91 3.68 10.06
CA ARG A 152 -7.62 3.70 11.51
C ARG A 152 -6.31 4.43 11.85
N ASN A 153 -5.38 4.52 10.88
CA ASN A 153 -4.11 5.21 11.03
C ASN A 153 -4.22 6.71 10.69
N ASP A 154 -5.13 7.11 9.80
CA ASP A 154 -5.41 8.52 9.52
C ASP A 154 -6.11 9.23 10.70
N GLU A 155 -6.98 8.51 11.45
CA GLU A 155 -7.71 9.07 12.60
C GLU A 155 -6.84 9.31 13.85
N ARG A 156 -5.75 8.55 14.01
CA ARG A 156 -4.81 8.67 15.14
C ARG A 156 -3.77 9.79 14.99
N VAL A 157 -3.80 10.50 13.86
CA VAL A 157 -2.83 11.57 13.55
C VAL A 157 -3.53 12.91 13.32
N ARG A 158 -4.74 13.06 13.84
CA ARG A 158 -5.42 14.35 14.03
C ARG A 158 -4.93 15.04 15.31
#